data_AF-A0A520CII8-F1
#
_entry.id   AF-A0A520CII8-F1
#
_cell.length_a   1.000
_cell.length_b   1.000
_cell.length_c   1.000
_cell.angle_alpha   90.00
_cell.angle_beta   90.00
_cell.angle_gamma   90.00
#
_symmetry.space_group_name_H-M   'P 1'
#
loop_
_entity.id
_entity.type
_entity.pdbx_description
1 polymer ?
#
loop_
_entity_poly.entity_id
_entity_poly.type
_entity_poly.pdbx_seq_one_letter_code
_entity_poly.pdbx_strand_id
1 'polypeptide(L)'
;MDDNLENNKGEIVTRGTTKISTKILRENIPIAVTVITALGGVNQFYNLLKIDSYYVRFFSLTQLISDGLWIIYLLLPFYILTIFLLPFIFTNNEHFIQRFDPVDGQNNFKRYKAIIINLIIIILVYGTMAYMVFTNKWPYASMITLVYSFIAMKVNMKLGDKYKNEKVFDLFGTISLIVFGTSVYFTGVWVFKDNNLPENLLNKDVIKDIIDDKYPGYKFEVIYMNDKYIFNRIYCDSLSEPQSQVLILPAENFTESEKLQSRD
;
A
#
# COMPACT_ATOMS: atom_id res chain seq x y z
N MET A 1 -9.44 -72.60 -25.39
CA MET A 1 -10.61 -71.78 -25.74
C MET A 1 -10.75 -70.78 -24.61
N ASP A 2 -9.79 -69.88 -24.52
CA ASP A 2 -9.66 -68.85 -23.47
C ASP A 2 -8.67 -67.82 -24.03
N ASP A 3 -9.15 -67.07 -25.01
CA ASP A 3 -8.50 -65.88 -25.56
C ASP A 3 -9.57 -64.79 -25.57
N ASN A 4 -9.18 -63.60 -25.11
CA ASN A 4 -9.90 -62.31 -25.09
C ASN A 4 -10.27 -61.79 -23.70
N LEU A 5 -9.28 -61.30 -22.95
CA LEU A 5 -9.50 -60.30 -21.90
C LEU A 5 -8.26 -59.41 -21.72
N GLU A 6 -7.72 -58.89 -22.83
CA GLU A 6 -6.66 -57.88 -22.78
C GLU A 6 -6.88 -56.85 -23.88
N ASN A 7 -7.66 -55.80 -23.59
CA ASN A 7 -7.61 -54.50 -24.28
C ASN A 7 -8.65 -53.54 -23.66
N ASN A 8 -8.37 -53.00 -22.46
CA ASN A 8 -9.06 -51.79 -22.00
C ASN A 8 -8.33 -51.07 -20.85
N LYS A 9 -7.03 -50.84 -21.00
CA LYS A 9 -6.23 -50.01 -20.08
C LYS A 9 -5.46 -48.96 -20.88
N GLY A 10 -6.15 -47.91 -21.32
CA GLY A 10 -5.49 -46.94 -22.18
C GLY A 10 -6.13 -45.58 -22.31
N GLU A 11 -7.03 -45.15 -21.42
CA GLU A 11 -7.50 -43.75 -21.48
C GLU A 11 -8.13 -43.30 -20.16
N ILE A 12 -7.31 -43.11 -19.13
CA ILE A 12 -7.77 -42.54 -17.85
C ILE A 12 -7.02 -41.23 -17.58
N VAL A 13 -7.72 -40.15 -17.91
CA VAL A 13 -7.83 -38.92 -17.09
C VAL A 13 -6.59 -38.01 -17.03
N THR A 14 -6.48 -37.12 -18.01
CA THR A 14 -5.72 -35.85 -17.89
C THR A 14 -6.57 -34.60 -18.18
N ARG A 15 -7.89 -34.72 -18.35
CA ARG A 15 -8.80 -33.59 -18.65
C ARG A 15 -9.35 -32.83 -17.43
N GLY A 16 -8.98 -33.20 -16.20
CA GLY A 16 -9.57 -32.66 -14.97
C GLY A 16 -8.93 -31.39 -14.41
N THR A 17 -7.67 -31.09 -14.72
CA THR A 17 -6.91 -30.05 -14.00
C THR A 17 -7.04 -28.64 -14.58
N THR A 18 -7.36 -28.48 -15.86
CA THR A 18 -7.48 -27.16 -16.50
C THR A 18 -8.79 -26.43 -16.16
N LYS A 19 -9.89 -27.14 -15.90
CA LYS A 19 -11.18 -26.51 -15.54
C LYS A 19 -11.21 -25.90 -14.13
N ILE A 20 -10.37 -26.38 -13.21
CA ILE A 20 -10.36 -25.90 -11.82
C ILE A 20 -9.68 -24.52 -11.74
N SER A 21 -8.62 -24.29 -12.54
CA SER A 21 -7.87 -23.03 -12.52
C SER A 21 -8.69 -21.82 -13.00
N THR A 22 -9.50 -21.98 -14.05
CA THR A 22 -10.30 -20.86 -14.60
C THR A 22 -11.45 -20.45 -13.69
N LYS A 23 -12.03 -21.39 -12.93
CA LYS A 23 -13.08 -21.11 -11.95
C LYS A 23 -12.55 -20.26 -10.80
N ILE A 24 -11.40 -20.64 -10.24
CA ILE A 24 -10.75 -19.90 -9.14
C ILE A 24 -10.38 -18.49 -9.60
N LEU A 25 -9.84 -18.32 -10.81
CA LEU A 25 -9.52 -16.99 -11.34
C LEU A 25 -10.78 -16.12 -11.46
N ARG A 26 -11.85 -16.65 -12.07
CA ARG A 26 -13.09 -15.91 -12.31
C ARG A 26 -13.77 -15.46 -11.02
N GLU A 27 -13.73 -16.29 -9.99
CA GLU A 27 -14.32 -15.98 -8.68
C GLU A 27 -13.53 -14.91 -7.90
N ASN A 28 -12.22 -14.78 -8.14
CA ASN A 28 -11.36 -13.83 -7.42
C ASN A 28 -11.10 -12.50 -8.18
N ILE A 29 -11.37 -12.42 -9.49
CA ILE A 29 -11.23 -11.16 -10.26
C ILE A 29 -11.98 -9.99 -9.61
N PRO A 30 -13.25 -10.12 -9.16
CA PRO A 30 -13.95 -9.01 -8.51
C PRO A 30 -13.23 -8.50 -7.26
N ILE A 31 -12.63 -9.40 -6.48
CA ILE A 31 -11.87 -9.05 -5.28
C ILE A 31 -10.60 -8.30 -5.67
N ALA A 32 -9.86 -8.80 -6.66
CA ALA A 32 -8.65 -8.13 -7.15
C ALA A 32 -8.95 -6.72 -7.68
N VAL A 33 -10.02 -6.56 -8.49
CA VAL A 33 -10.48 -5.26 -8.98
C VAL A 33 -10.85 -4.36 -7.79
N THR A 34 -11.62 -4.86 -6.82
CA THR A 34 -12.00 -4.11 -5.63
C THR A 34 -10.79 -3.61 -4.85
N VAL A 35 -9.77 -4.46 -4.67
CA VAL A 35 -8.53 -4.10 -3.98
C VAL A 35 -7.76 -3.02 -4.75
N ILE A 36 -7.61 -3.16 -6.06
CA ILE A 36 -6.92 -2.16 -6.90
C ILE A 36 -7.67 -0.82 -6.85
N THR A 37 -9.00 -0.84 -6.97
CA THR A 37 -9.84 0.36 -6.88
C THR A 37 -9.73 1.01 -5.49
N ALA A 38 -9.76 0.22 -4.41
CA ALA A 38 -9.60 0.74 -3.05
C ALA A 38 -8.22 1.39 -2.85
N LEU A 39 -7.15 0.77 -3.36
CA LEU A 39 -5.80 1.33 -3.30
C LEU A 39 -5.68 2.63 -4.11
N GLY A 40 -6.28 2.67 -5.31
CA GLY A 40 -6.36 3.89 -6.11
C GLY A 40 -7.12 5.01 -5.38
N GLY A 41 -8.20 4.66 -4.67
CA GLY A 41 -8.92 5.59 -3.83
C GLY A 41 -8.09 6.12 -2.67
N VAL A 42 -7.42 5.26 -1.90
CA VAL A 42 -6.54 5.70 -0.80
C VAL A 42 -5.45 6.66 -1.31
N ASN A 43 -4.91 6.41 -2.51
CA ASN A 43 -3.95 7.32 -3.15
C ASN A 43 -4.54 8.70 -3.41
N GLN A 44 -5.67 8.81 -4.13
CA GLN A 44 -6.20 10.14 -4.45
C GLN A 44 -6.65 10.88 -3.18
N PHE A 45 -7.15 10.17 -2.17
CA PHE A 45 -7.47 10.72 -0.86
C PHE A 45 -6.24 11.33 -0.18
N TYR A 46 -5.11 10.60 -0.18
CA TYR A 46 -3.85 11.10 0.37
C TYR A 46 -3.33 12.33 -0.37
N ASN A 47 -3.42 12.36 -1.70
CA ASN A 47 -2.99 13.51 -2.50
C ASN A 47 -3.83 14.76 -2.16
N LEU A 48 -5.14 14.61 -1.94
CA LEU A 48 -6.01 15.71 -1.50
C LEU A 48 -5.66 16.19 -0.08
N LEU A 49 -5.43 15.26 0.86
CA LEU A 49 -4.98 15.60 2.22
C LEU A 49 -3.66 16.38 2.24
N LYS A 50 -2.74 16.09 1.32
CA LYS A 50 -1.46 16.81 1.19
C LYS A 50 -1.66 18.28 0.78
N ILE A 51 -2.76 18.60 0.10
CA ILE A 51 -3.13 19.98 -0.22
C ILE A 51 -3.77 20.63 1.00
N ASP A 52 -4.90 20.09 1.45
CA ASP A 52 -5.62 20.45 2.68
C ASP A 52 -6.69 19.38 2.97
N SER A 53 -6.96 19.15 4.24
CA SER A 53 -8.11 18.37 4.73
C SER A 53 -9.45 18.74 4.10
N TYR A 54 -9.67 20.03 3.76
CA TYR A 54 -10.90 20.49 3.12
C TYR A 54 -11.10 19.90 1.72
N TYR A 55 -10.02 19.67 0.96
CA TYR A 55 -10.11 19.23 -0.43
C TYR A 55 -10.47 17.75 -0.59
N VAL A 56 -10.45 16.99 0.50
CA VAL A 56 -10.89 15.59 0.51
C VAL A 56 -12.35 15.44 0.10
N ARG A 57 -13.19 16.47 0.24
CA ARG A 57 -14.58 16.45 -0.24
C ARG A 57 -14.71 16.34 -1.76
N PHE A 58 -13.65 16.65 -2.51
CA PHE A 58 -13.60 16.50 -3.96
C PHE A 58 -13.16 15.09 -4.42
N PHE A 59 -12.91 14.17 -3.47
CA PHE A 59 -12.42 12.82 -3.72
C PHE A 59 -13.43 11.89 -4.41
N SER A 60 -14.74 12.18 -4.38
CA SER A 60 -15.71 11.56 -5.31
C SER A 60 -17.06 12.29 -5.19
N LEU A 61 -17.89 12.24 -6.25
CA LEU A 61 -19.27 12.76 -6.24
C LEU A 61 -20.12 12.22 -5.09
N THR A 62 -19.81 11.02 -4.59
CA THR A 62 -20.44 10.47 -3.39
C THR A 62 -19.62 10.89 -2.18
N GLN A 63 -19.98 12.04 -1.61
CA GLN A 63 -19.46 12.54 -0.32
C GLN A 63 -19.42 11.42 0.73
N LEU A 64 -20.40 10.53 0.72
CA LEU A 64 -20.48 9.36 1.60
C LEU A 64 -19.25 8.44 1.55
N ILE A 65 -18.66 8.20 0.38
CA ILE A 65 -17.46 7.34 0.25
C ILE A 65 -16.22 8.07 0.75
N SER A 66 -16.12 9.37 0.47
CA SER A 66 -15.01 10.21 0.96
C SER A 66 -15.03 10.32 2.48
N ASP A 67 -16.21 10.60 3.06
CA ASP A 67 -16.40 10.68 4.51
C ASP A 67 -16.17 9.31 5.19
N GLY A 68 -16.61 8.22 4.56
CA GLY A 68 -16.32 6.86 5.01
C GLY A 68 -14.83 6.52 5.03
N LEU A 69 -14.08 6.94 4.00
CA LEU A 69 -12.62 6.79 3.97
C LEU A 69 -11.92 7.66 5.01
N TRP A 70 -12.42 8.87 5.26
CA TRP A 70 -11.93 9.74 6.33
C TRP A 70 -12.06 9.08 7.71
N ILE A 71 -13.23 8.49 7.97
CA ILE A 71 -13.51 7.76 9.21
C ILE A 71 -12.61 6.53 9.31
N ILE A 72 -12.43 5.76 8.23
CA ILE A 72 -11.53 4.61 8.21
C ILE A 72 -10.09 5.07 8.47
N TYR A 73 -9.62 6.13 7.82
CA TYR A 73 -8.28 6.68 8.02
C TYR A 73 -8.06 7.14 9.47
N LEU A 74 -9.05 7.77 10.08
CA LEU A 74 -9.01 8.19 11.48
C LEU A 74 -9.02 6.98 12.44
N LEU A 75 -9.83 5.95 12.15
CA LEU A 75 -10.00 4.79 13.03
C LEU A 75 -8.94 3.70 12.84
N LEU A 76 -8.28 3.63 11.68
CA LEU A 76 -7.29 2.59 11.37
C LEU A 76 -6.10 2.58 12.35
N PRO A 77 -5.49 3.73 12.73
CA PRO A 77 -4.45 3.77 13.75
C PRO A 77 -4.96 3.23 15.10
N PHE A 78 -6.17 3.60 15.51
CA PHE A 78 -6.79 3.09 16.74
C PHE A 78 -7.05 1.60 16.64
N TYR A 79 -7.52 1.09 15.51
CA TYR A 79 -7.76 -0.33 15.29
C TYR A 79 -6.46 -1.15 15.33
N ILE A 80 -5.39 -0.66 14.68
CA ILE A 80 -4.07 -1.28 14.72
C ILE A 80 -3.51 -1.26 16.16
N LEU A 81 -3.59 -0.12 16.85
CA LEU A 81 -3.26 -0.04 18.29
C LEU A 81 -4.11 -1.02 19.10
N THR A 82 -5.39 -1.14 18.81
CA THR A 82 -6.29 -2.01 19.57
C THR A 82 -5.91 -3.47 19.38
N ILE A 83 -5.71 -3.93 18.16
CA ILE A 83 -5.35 -5.33 17.88
C ILE A 83 -3.93 -5.68 18.34
N PHE A 84 -2.97 -4.77 18.15
CA PHE A 84 -1.57 -5.08 18.40
C PHE A 84 -1.08 -4.64 19.78
N LEU A 85 -1.70 -3.66 20.46
CA LEU A 85 -1.32 -3.22 21.80
C LEU A 85 -2.25 -3.72 22.92
N LEU A 86 -3.57 -3.90 22.71
CA LEU A 86 -4.40 -4.44 23.81
C LEU A 86 -3.94 -5.81 24.30
N PRO A 87 -3.50 -6.75 23.44
CA PRO A 87 -3.02 -8.04 23.92
C PRO A 87 -1.76 -7.96 24.79
N PHE A 88 -1.05 -6.83 24.80
CA PHE A 88 0.11 -6.59 25.68
C PHE A 88 -0.24 -5.76 26.91
N ILE A 89 -1.29 -4.93 26.85
CA ILE A 89 -1.74 -4.07 27.97
C ILE A 89 -2.69 -4.83 28.92
N PHE A 90 -3.62 -5.61 28.38
CA PHE A 90 -4.64 -6.31 29.17
C PHE A 90 -4.22 -7.72 29.62
N THR A 91 -3.06 -8.20 29.17
CA THR A 91 -2.45 -9.43 29.65
C THR A 91 -1.62 -9.19 30.92
N ASN A 92 -2.21 -8.56 31.93
CA ASN A 92 -1.77 -8.72 33.32
C ASN A 92 -2.24 -10.05 33.93
N ASN A 93 -2.86 -10.91 33.11
CA ASN A 93 -3.36 -12.19 33.55
C ASN A 93 -2.20 -13.20 33.56
N GLU A 94 -1.69 -13.53 34.74
CA GLU A 94 -0.63 -14.52 34.95
C GLU A 94 -0.94 -15.86 34.26
N HIS A 95 -2.22 -16.21 34.08
CA HIS A 95 -2.64 -17.40 33.32
C HIS A 95 -2.45 -17.30 31.80
N PHE A 96 -2.53 -16.09 31.23
CA PHE A 96 -2.18 -15.89 29.83
C PHE A 96 -0.67 -16.07 29.71
N ILE A 97 0.13 -15.39 30.56
CA ILE A 97 1.60 -15.47 30.61
C ILE A 97 2.12 -16.90 30.91
N GLN A 98 1.48 -17.67 31.80
CA GLN A 98 1.82 -19.07 32.09
C GLN A 98 1.53 -20.03 30.92
N ARG A 99 0.67 -19.64 29.98
CA ARG A 99 0.52 -20.35 28.69
C ARG A 99 1.74 -20.14 27.78
N PHE A 100 2.51 -19.07 28.04
CA PHE A 100 3.78 -18.73 27.38
C PHE A 100 5.00 -19.10 28.23
N ASP A 101 4.83 -19.70 29.41
CA ASP A 101 5.95 -20.18 30.23
C ASP A 101 6.05 -21.72 30.11
N PRO A 102 7.02 -22.26 29.36
CA PRO A 102 7.16 -23.70 29.22
C PRO A 102 7.71 -24.31 30.51
N VAL A 103 6.80 -24.78 31.36
CA VAL A 103 7.10 -25.88 32.27
C VAL A 103 7.38 -27.12 31.43
N ASP A 104 8.63 -27.56 31.52
CA ASP A 104 9.19 -28.85 31.11
C ASP A 104 9.11 -29.25 29.62
N GLY A 105 10.31 -29.34 29.03
CA GLY A 105 10.53 -29.95 27.74
C GLY A 105 12.02 -30.14 27.47
N GLN A 106 12.58 -31.26 27.95
CA GLN A 106 13.98 -31.72 27.82
C GLN A 106 14.51 -31.91 26.38
N ASN A 107 13.95 -31.26 25.38
CA ASN A 107 14.57 -31.23 24.06
C ASN A 107 15.58 -30.10 24.04
N ASN A 108 16.87 -30.47 24.00
CA ASN A 108 18.03 -29.59 23.87
C ASN A 108 17.94 -28.76 22.57
N PHE A 109 17.07 -27.76 22.56
CA PHE A 109 17.02 -26.77 21.52
C PHE A 109 18.29 -25.94 21.63
N LYS A 110 19.13 -26.07 20.62
CA LYS A 110 20.38 -25.36 20.54
C LYS A 110 20.08 -23.91 20.20
N ARG A 111 19.85 -23.08 21.23
CA ARG A 111 19.57 -21.63 21.16
C ARG A 111 20.40 -20.89 20.11
N TYR A 112 21.67 -21.27 19.93
CA TYR A 112 22.55 -20.70 18.91
C TYR A 112 22.03 -20.87 17.47
N LYS A 113 21.30 -21.94 17.13
CA LYS A 113 20.73 -22.15 15.79
C LYS A 113 19.60 -21.16 15.49
N ALA A 114 18.74 -20.85 16.47
CA ALA A 114 17.71 -19.83 16.31
C ALA A 114 18.32 -18.43 16.12
N ILE A 115 19.36 -18.13 16.89
CA ILE A 115 20.10 -16.87 16.77
C ILE A 115 20.73 -16.77 15.37
N ILE A 116 21.36 -17.82 14.86
CA ILE A 116 21.95 -17.84 13.51
C ILE A 116 20.87 -17.64 12.43
N ILE A 117 19.74 -18.34 12.52
CA ILE A 117 18.65 -18.20 11.55
C ILE A 117 18.10 -16.77 11.56
N ASN A 118 17.87 -16.19 12.74
CA ASN A 118 17.41 -14.80 12.85
C ASN A 118 18.45 -13.81 12.34
N LEU A 119 19.75 -14.02 12.60
CA LEU A 119 20.82 -13.20 12.03
C LEU A 119 20.84 -13.26 10.50
N ILE A 120 20.65 -14.44 9.91
CA ILE A 120 20.57 -14.60 8.45
C ILE A 120 19.36 -13.85 7.90
N ILE A 121 18.19 -13.98 8.54
CA ILE A 121 16.99 -13.21 8.16
C ILE A 121 17.27 -11.72 8.27
N ILE A 122 17.90 -11.28 9.36
CA ILE A 122 18.21 -9.87 9.56
C ILE A 122 19.14 -9.35 8.46
N ILE A 123 20.21 -10.07 8.14
CA ILE A 123 21.17 -9.65 7.12
C ILE A 123 20.52 -9.65 5.73
N LEU A 124 19.76 -10.69 5.39
CA LEU A 124 19.10 -10.79 4.08
C LEU A 124 18.00 -9.75 3.90
N VAL A 125 17.21 -9.46 4.93
CA VAL A 125 16.10 -8.51 4.83
C VAL A 125 16.58 -7.08 5.04
N TYR A 126 17.28 -6.82 6.15
CA TYR A 126 17.71 -5.47 6.53
C TYR A 126 19.00 -5.03 5.85
N GLY A 127 19.93 -5.93 5.58
CA GLY A 127 21.13 -5.60 4.81
C GLY A 127 20.77 -5.17 3.39
N THR A 128 19.84 -5.90 2.75
CA THR A 128 19.31 -5.54 1.43
C THR A 128 18.54 -4.21 1.48
N MET A 129 17.68 -4.01 2.48
CA MET A 129 16.98 -2.74 2.69
C MET A 129 17.97 -1.58 2.82
N ALA A 130 18.96 -1.68 3.71
CA ALA A 130 19.97 -0.65 3.93
C ALA A 130 20.74 -0.34 2.63
N TYR A 131 21.20 -1.36 1.91
CA TYR A 131 21.87 -1.18 0.62
C TYR A 131 21.01 -0.39 -0.37
N MET A 132 19.71 -0.71 -0.46
CA MET A 132 18.82 -0.02 -1.39
C MET A 132 18.46 1.41 -0.95
N VAL A 133 18.41 1.71 0.36
CA VAL A 133 18.34 3.09 0.89
C VAL A 133 19.56 3.87 0.40
N PHE A 134 20.77 3.34 0.66
CA PHE A 134 22.02 4.04 0.36
C PHE A 134 22.29 4.23 -1.14
N THR A 135 21.61 3.48 -2.01
CA THR A 135 21.77 3.57 -3.47
C THR A 135 20.64 4.30 -4.18
N ASN A 136 19.70 4.93 -3.46
CA ASN A 136 18.52 5.60 -4.02
C ASN A 136 17.63 4.70 -4.91
N LYS A 137 17.73 3.37 -4.80
CA LYS A 137 16.86 2.40 -5.50
C LYS A 137 15.63 2.00 -4.66
N TRP A 138 15.31 2.84 -3.68
CA TRP A 138 14.25 2.68 -2.69
C TRP A 138 12.87 2.24 -3.22
N PRO A 139 12.37 2.72 -4.38
CA PRO A 139 11.17 2.22 -5.03
C PRO A 139 10.95 0.71 -4.95
N TYR A 140 11.88 -0.04 -5.53
CA TYR A 140 11.82 -1.49 -5.65
C TYR A 140 12.15 -2.15 -4.32
N ALA A 141 12.96 -1.48 -3.49
CA ALA A 141 13.31 -1.93 -2.16
C ALA A 141 12.09 -2.03 -1.25
N SER A 142 11.23 -1.02 -1.27
CA SER A 142 10.13 -0.89 -0.33
C SER A 142 9.13 -2.05 -0.46
N MET A 143 8.79 -2.45 -1.69
CA MET A 143 7.95 -3.63 -1.97
C MET A 143 8.66 -4.95 -1.57
N ILE A 144 9.94 -5.09 -1.90
CA ILE A 144 10.72 -6.29 -1.57
C ILE A 144 10.85 -6.44 -0.04
N THR A 145 11.14 -5.36 0.68
CA THR A 145 11.23 -5.31 2.14
C THR A 145 9.87 -5.59 2.79
N LEU A 146 8.76 -5.11 2.21
CA LEU A 146 7.41 -5.43 2.67
C LEU A 146 7.13 -6.94 2.59
N VAL A 147 7.43 -7.58 1.46
CA VAL A 147 7.24 -9.03 1.28
C VAL A 147 8.14 -9.81 2.25
N TYR A 148 9.41 -9.44 2.37
CA TYR A 148 10.34 -10.13 3.24
C TYR A 148 10.06 -9.95 4.73
N SER A 149 9.65 -8.76 5.17
CA SER A 149 9.27 -8.51 6.56
C SER A 149 7.99 -9.28 6.93
N PHE A 150 7.04 -9.42 6.00
CA PHE A 150 5.87 -10.28 6.19
C PHE A 150 6.24 -11.76 6.31
N ILE A 151 7.13 -12.27 5.44
CA ILE A 151 7.64 -13.65 5.53
C ILE A 151 8.38 -13.85 6.85
N ALA A 152 9.27 -12.94 7.23
CA ALA A 152 10.02 -12.99 8.48
C ALA A 152 9.09 -13.01 9.70
N MET A 153 8.05 -12.16 9.71
CA MET A 153 7.03 -12.15 10.74
C MET A 153 6.32 -13.52 10.84
N LYS A 154 5.85 -14.10 9.72
CA LYS A 154 5.20 -15.41 9.71
C LYS A 154 6.11 -16.54 10.17
N VAL A 155 7.39 -16.50 9.77
CA VAL A 155 8.40 -17.46 10.22
C VAL A 155 8.63 -17.32 11.72
N ASN A 156 8.79 -16.10 12.24
CA ASN A 156 9.00 -15.85 13.67
C ASN A 156 7.81 -16.29 14.53
N MET A 157 6.57 -16.01 14.10
CA MET A 157 5.38 -16.49 14.80
C MET A 157 5.35 -18.03 14.86
N LYS A 158 5.59 -18.70 13.71
CA LYS A 158 5.58 -20.17 13.65
C LYS A 158 6.71 -20.81 14.46
N LEU A 159 7.87 -20.16 14.53
CA LEU A 159 8.99 -20.62 15.37
C LEU A 159 8.69 -20.38 16.86
N GLY A 160 8.07 -19.24 17.21
CA GLY A 160 7.62 -18.95 18.57
C GLY A 160 6.65 -20.01 19.09
N ASP A 161 5.64 -20.37 18.29
CA ASP A 161 4.68 -21.44 18.59
C ASP A 161 5.39 -22.80 18.80
N LYS A 162 6.35 -23.12 17.93
CA LYS A 162 7.07 -24.40 17.96
C LYS A 162 7.99 -24.55 19.17
N TYR A 163 8.63 -23.46 19.58
CA TYR A 163 9.67 -23.49 20.61
C TYR A 163 9.19 -22.98 21.98
N LYS A 164 7.87 -22.88 22.17
CA LYS A 164 7.22 -22.42 23.40
C LYS A 164 7.83 -21.11 23.94
N ASN A 165 7.63 -20.02 23.21
CA ASN A 165 7.74 -18.65 23.71
C ASN A 165 9.06 -18.25 24.38
N GLU A 166 10.18 -18.53 23.71
CA GLU A 166 11.35 -17.73 23.98
C GLU A 166 11.05 -16.27 23.61
N LYS A 167 11.12 -15.35 24.59
CA LYS A 167 11.00 -13.88 24.44
C LYS A 167 11.77 -13.30 23.23
N VAL A 168 12.78 -14.03 22.77
CA VAL A 168 13.56 -13.77 21.57
C VAL A 168 12.69 -13.73 20.31
N PHE A 169 11.76 -14.67 20.12
CA PHE A 169 10.90 -14.71 18.93
C PHE A 169 9.84 -13.60 18.95
N ASP A 170 9.33 -13.23 20.13
CA ASP A 170 8.41 -12.10 20.29
C ASP A 170 9.10 -10.77 19.96
N LEU A 171 10.35 -10.59 20.44
CA LEU A 171 11.16 -9.42 20.11
C LEU A 171 11.40 -9.35 18.59
N PHE A 172 11.77 -10.45 17.94
CA PHE A 172 11.97 -10.45 16.48
C PHE A 172 10.69 -10.29 15.69
N GLY A 173 9.57 -10.86 16.15
CA GLY A 173 8.25 -10.64 15.56
C GLY A 173 7.85 -9.16 15.65
N THR A 174 8.09 -8.53 16.80
CA THR A 174 7.83 -7.09 17.02
C THR A 174 8.70 -6.23 16.13
N ILE A 175 10.00 -6.52 16.03
CA ILE A 175 10.91 -5.82 15.12
C ILE A 175 10.44 -5.97 13.67
N SER A 176 10.10 -7.19 13.23
CA SER A 176 9.56 -7.45 11.90
C SER A 176 8.27 -6.69 11.63
N LEU A 177 7.39 -6.53 12.63
CA LEU A 177 6.15 -5.77 12.51
C LEU A 177 6.40 -4.27 12.36
N ILE A 178 7.29 -3.69 13.19
CA ILE A 178 7.68 -2.27 13.08
C ILE A 178 8.26 -2.00 11.70
N VAL A 179 9.14 -2.89 11.23
CA VAL A 179 9.76 -2.79 9.91
C VAL A 179 8.73 -2.91 8.80
N PHE A 180 7.80 -3.86 8.92
CA PHE A 180 6.71 -3.98 7.96
C PHE A 180 5.89 -2.68 7.91
N GLY A 181 5.50 -2.12 9.06
CA GLY A 181 4.78 -0.85 9.14
C GLY A 181 5.53 0.32 8.51
N THR A 182 6.83 0.47 8.83
CA THR A 182 7.68 1.51 8.21
C THR A 182 7.84 1.30 6.72
N SER A 183 7.98 0.05 6.26
CA SER A 183 8.07 -0.28 4.82
C SER A 183 6.78 0.07 4.09
N VAL A 184 5.62 -0.22 4.67
CA VAL A 184 4.30 0.18 4.12
C VAL A 184 4.22 1.70 4.01
N TYR A 185 4.57 2.42 5.09
CA TYR A 185 4.58 3.89 5.09
C TYR A 185 5.47 4.46 3.99
N PHE A 186 6.72 4.01 3.91
CA PHE A 186 7.67 4.50 2.92
C PHE A 186 7.33 4.08 1.49
N THR A 187 6.77 2.88 1.28
CA THR A 187 6.22 2.46 -0.02
C THR A 187 5.12 3.43 -0.44
N GLY A 188 4.20 3.75 0.47
CA GLY A 188 3.14 4.73 0.23
C GLY A 188 3.72 6.10 -0.13
N VAL A 189 4.59 6.66 0.72
CA VAL A 189 5.24 7.94 0.46
C VAL A 189 5.92 7.95 -0.90
N TRP A 190 6.65 6.89 -1.28
CA TRP A 190 7.37 6.84 -2.54
C TRP A 190 6.46 6.67 -3.76
N VAL A 191 5.55 5.69 -3.75
CA VAL A 191 4.56 5.48 -4.82
C VAL A 191 3.79 6.77 -5.10
N PHE A 192 3.59 7.60 -4.07
CA PHE A 192 2.86 8.86 -4.19
C PHE A 192 3.76 10.09 -4.33
N LYS A 193 5.09 9.96 -4.21
CA LYS A 193 6.04 11.06 -4.40
C LYS A 193 6.23 11.37 -5.89
N ASP A 194 6.18 10.36 -6.74
CA ASP A 194 6.36 10.49 -8.20
C ASP A 194 5.05 10.68 -8.97
N ASN A 195 3.96 11.08 -8.29
CA ASN A 195 2.74 11.59 -8.94
C ASN A 195 2.97 12.98 -9.59
N ASN A 196 4.15 13.22 -10.15
CA ASN A 196 4.38 14.38 -11.00
C ASN A 196 3.47 14.24 -12.22
N LEU A 197 2.81 15.33 -12.61
CA LEU A 197 2.03 15.29 -13.85
C LEU A 197 2.94 14.88 -15.00
N PRO A 198 2.44 14.06 -15.93
CA PRO A 198 3.19 13.72 -17.14
C PRO A 198 3.64 15.01 -17.84
N GLU A 199 4.93 15.10 -18.18
CA GLU A 199 5.51 16.29 -18.83
C GLU A 199 4.80 16.62 -20.15
N ASN A 200 4.21 15.61 -20.78
CA ASN A 200 3.46 15.68 -22.03
C ASN A 200 1.94 15.86 -21.85
N LEU A 201 1.48 16.49 -20.76
CA LEU A 201 0.08 16.86 -20.63
C LEU A 201 -0.27 17.90 -21.71
N LEU A 202 -0.96 17.45 -22.78
CA LEU A 202 -1.30 18.28 -23.95
C LEU A 202 -2.05 19.58 -23.58
N ASN A 203 -2.81 19.56 -22.50
CA ASN A 203 -3.67 20.67 -22.10
C ASN A 203 -2.99 21.66 -21.15
N LYS A 204 -1.66 21.53 -20.96
CA LYS A 204 -0.91 22.43 -20.08
C LYS A 204 -0.97 23.88 -20.57
N ASP A 205 -0.96 24.09 -21.89
CA ASP A 205 -1.04 25.43 -22.48
C ASP A 205 -2.44 26.03 -22.30
N VAL A 206 -3.51 25.23 -22.44
CA VAL A 206 -4.88 25.70 -22.17
C VAL A 206 -5.08 26.09 -20.69
N ILE A 207 -4.54 25.29 -19.77
CA ILE A 207 -4.55 25.63 -18.33
C ILE A 207 -3.80 26.93 -18.08
N LYS A 208 -2.63 27.09 -18.73
CA LYS A 208 -1.84 28.31 -18.64
C LYS A 208 -2.62 29.52 -19.14
N ASP A 209 -3.24 29.45 -20.31
CA ASP A 209 -3.97 30.56 -20.91
C ASP A 209 -5.15 31.00 -20.03
N ILE A 210 -5.90 30.04 -19.45
CA ILE A 210 -7.02 30.34 -18.53
C ILE A 210 -6.51 31.02 -17.25
N ILE A 211 -5.34 30.63 -16.75
CA ILE A 211 -4.75 31.23 -15.55
C ILE A 211 -4.14 32.59 -15.87
N ASP A 212 -3.42 32.74 -16.99
CA ASP A 212 -2.78 33.97 -17.42
C ASP A 212 -3.83 35.05 -17.77
N ASP A 213 -5.00 34.68 -18.29
CA ASP A 213 -6.12 35.61 -18.53
C ASP A 213 -6.66 36.22 -17.22
N LYS A 214 -6.76 35.41 -16.15
CA LYS A 214 -7.28 35.85 -14.84
C LYS A 214 -6.21 36.42 -13.91
N TYR A 215 -4.99 35.91 -13.99
CA TYR A 215 -3.87 36.18 -13.09
C TYR A 215 -2.57 36.37 -13.90
N PRO A 216 -2.48 37.43 -14.72
CA PRO A 216 -1.38 37.62 -15.66
C PRO A 216 -0.04 37.72 -14.92
N GLY A 217 0.93 36.89 -15.33
CA GLY A 217 2.29 36.90 -14.81
C GLY A 217 2.51 36.09 -13.52
N TYR A 218 1.48 35.40 -13.02
CA TYR A 218 1.61 34.54 -11.85
C TYR A 218 2.18 33.18 -12.25
N LYS A 219 3.07 32.62 -11.43
CA LYS A 219 3.53 31.23 -11.61
C LYS A 219 2.46 30.29 -11.08
N PHE A 220 2.24 29.17 -11.75
CA PHE A 220 1.32 28.16 -11.25
C PHE A 220 1.89 26.74 -11.36
N GLU A 221 1.35 25.84 -10.55
CA GLU A 221 1.68 24.43 -10.48
C GLU A 221 0.40 23.62 -10.34
N VAL A 222 0.16 22.65 -11.23
CA VAL A 222 -0.95 21.71 -11.07
C VAL A 222 -0.58 20.74 -9.94
N ILE A 223 -1.33 20.76 -8.85
CA ILE A 223 -1.04 19.96 -7.65
C ILE A 223 -1.91 18.70 -7.51
N TYR A 224 -3.06 18.68 -8.20
CA TYR A 224 -3.95 17.52 -8.26
C TYR A 224 -4.93 17.66 -9.43
N MET A 225 -5.34 16.53 -10.01
CA MET A 225 -6.34 16.49 -11.06
C MET A 225 -7.19 15.23 -10.91
N ASN A 226 -8.50 15.36 -11.14
CA ASN A 226 -9.41 14.24 -11.36
C ASN A 226 -10.24 14.48 -12.64
N ASP A 227 -11.25 13.64 -12.87
CA ASP A 227 -12.14 13.72 -14.03
C ASP A 227 -12.97 15.01 -14.10
N LYS A 228 -13.09 15.75 -12.99
CA LYS A 228 -13.99 16.91 -12.86
C LYS A 228 -13.28 18.21 -12.54
N TYR A 229 -12.11 18.14 -11.92
CA TYR A 229 -11.46 19.29 -11.33
C TYR A 229 -9.95 19.22 -11.52
N ILE A 230 -9.36 20.39 -11.82
CA ILE A 230 -7.92 20.62 -11.85
C ILE A 230 -7.58 21.62 -10.74
N PHE A 231 -6.70 21.22 -9.85
CA PHE A 231 -6.26 22.02 -8.71
C PHE A 231 -4.91 22.63 -9.05
N ASN A 232 -4.87 23.95 -9.07
CA ASN A 232 -3.70 24.74 -9.43
C ASN A 232 -3.26 25.55 -8.23
N ARG A 233 -2.02 25.37 -7.79
CA ARG A 233 -1.39 26.28 -6.85
C ARG A 233 -0.87 27.48 -7.63
N ILE A 234 -1.31 28.68 -7.28
CA ILE A 234 -0.88 29.94 -7.90
C ILE A 234 0.03 30.66 -6.90
N TYR A 235 1.22 31.02 -7.37
CA TYR A 235 2.23 31.73 -6.61
C TYR A 235 2.18 33.22 -6.97
N CYS A 236 1.90 34.04 -5.96
CA CYS A 236 1.93 35.48 -6.07
C CYS A 236 3.35 35.95 -5.68
N ASP A 237 4.12 36.49 -6.63
CA ASP A 237 5.44 37.07 -6.35
C ASP A 237 5.32 38.46 -5.65
N SER A 238 4.12 38.86 -5.21
CA SER A 238 3.87 40.13 -4.51
C SER A 238 4.26 40.05 -3.02
N LEU A 239 5.02 41.05 -2.57
CA LEU A 239 5.36 41.27 -1.15
C LEU A 239 4.14 41.37 -0.21
N SER A 240 2.94 41.65 -0.75
CA SER A 240 1.69 41.79 0.02
C SER A 240 0.93 40.49 0.25
N GLU A 241 1.19 39.44 -0.55
CA GLU A 241 0.50 38.15 -0.48
C GLU A 241 1.48 36.99 -0.59
N PRO A 242 2.26 36.71 0.48
CA PRO A 242 3.28 35.65 0.47
C PRO A 242 2.69 34.23 0.47
N GLN A 243 1.38 34.08 0.30
CA GLN A 243 0.69 32.79 0.39
C GLN A 243 0.19 32.35 -0.98
N SER A 244 0.60 31.16 -1.41
CA SER A 244 0.07 30.52 -2.60
C SER A 244 -1.42 30.21 -2.42
N GLN A 245 -2.25 30.52 -3.41
CA GLN A 245 -3.67 30.19 -3.41
C GLN A 245 -3.92 28.92 -4.24
N VAL A 246 -4.94 28.14 -3.89
CA VAL A 246 -5.36 26.97 -4.68
C VAL A 246 -6.59 27.34 -5.51
N LEU A 247 -6.40 27.43 -6.82
CA LEU A 247 -7.47 27.63 -7.79
C LEU A 247 -7.99 26.27 -8.28
N ILE A 248 -9.30 26.04 -8.11
CA ILE A 248 -9.98 24.85 -8.62
C ILE A 248 -10.68 25.21 -9.94
N LEU A 249 -10.29 24.55 -11.02
CA LEU A 249 -10.89 24.72 -12.35
C LEU A 249 -11.74 23.49 -12.70
N PRO A 250 -13.00 23.66 -13.12
CA PRO A 250 -13.81 22.56 -13.66
C PRO A 250 -13.17 21.99 -14.95
N ALA A 251 -13.14 20.67 -15.08
CA ALA A 251 -12.61 19.97 -16.25
C ALA A 251 -13.40 20.28 -17.54
N GLU A 252 -14.67 20.65 -17.40
CA GLU A 252 -15.57 20.98 -18.52
C GLU A 252 -15.08 22.19 -19.33
N ASN A 253 -14.40 23.14 -18.68
CA ASN A 253 -13.87 24.34 -19.34
C ASN A 253 -12.83 24.00 -20.41
N PHE A 254 -12.12 22.87 -20.27
CA PHE A 254 -11.06 22.47 -21.21
C PHE A 254 -11.62 21.82 -22.48
N THR A 255 -12.75 21.12 -22.36
CA THR A 255 -13.40 20.44 -23.50
C THR A 255 -13.97 21.45 -24.51
N GLU A 256 -14.34 22.64 -24.06
CA GLU A 256 -14.82 23.72 -24.94
C GLU A 256 -13.67 24.44 -25.64
N SER A 257 -12.56 24.70 -24.93
CA SER A 257 -11.37 25.33 -25.51
C SER A 257 -10.72 24.48 -26.60
N GLU A 258 -10.63 23.16 -26.43
CA GLU A 258 -10.12 22.24 -27.46
C GLU A 258 -11.00 22.22 -28.73
N LYS A 259 -12.32 22.34 -28.56
CA LYS A 259 -13.26 22.43 -29.70
C LYS A 259 -13.11 23.73 -30.49
N LEU A 260 -12.61 24.79 -29.86
CA LEU A 260 -12.34 26.05 -30.53
C LEU A 260 -11.01 25.98 -31.29
N GLN A 261 -9.96 25.43 -30.67
CA GLN A 261 -8.65 25.28 -31.34
C GLN A 261 -8.65 24.29 -32.51
N SER A 262 -9.55 23.31 -32.53
CA SER A 262 -9.69 22.34 -33.63
C SER A 262 -10.52 22.84 -34.82
N ARG A 263 -11.09 24.05 -34.74
CA ARG A 263 -11.88 24.67 -35.81
C ARG A 263 -11.08 25.66 -36.67
N ASP A 264 -9.88 26.00 -36.24
CA ASP A 264 -8.92 26.84 -36.97
C ASP A 264 -7.88 25.97 -37.70
#